data_AF-A0A7X6ATA9-F1
#
_entry.id   AF-A0A7X6ATA9-F1
#
_cell.length_a   1.000
_cell.length_b   1.000
_cell.length_c   1.000
_cell.angle_alpha   90.00
_cell.angle_beta   90.00
_cell.angle_gamma   90.00
#
_symmetry.space_group_name_H-M   'P 1'
#
loop_
_entity.id
_entity.type
_entity.pdbx_description
1 polymer ?
#
loop_
_entity_poly.entity_id
_entity_poly.type
_entity_poly.pdbx_seq_one_letter_code
_entity_poly.pdbx_strand_id
1 'polypeptide(L)' 'MTFTAVEDDGGNGEEPTKGGDGDGDGDDSGAVCLCHIPPGNPDAAHTICVGPKAVAAHLAHGDTEGE' A
#
# COMPACT_ATOMS: atom_id res chain seq x y z
N MET A 1 -26.44 -41.84 25.66
CA MET A 1 -25.07 -41.68 26.19
C MET A 1 -24.19 -42.57 25.32
N THR A 2 -23.37 -42.05 24.42
CA THR A 2 -21.99 -41.64 24.74
C THR A 2 -21.52 -40.55 23.78
N PHE A 3 -20.94 -39.50 24.36
CA PHE A 3 -20.17 -38.49 23.65
C PHE A 3 -18.79 -39.09 23.30
N THR A 4 -18.29 -38.78 22.10
CA THR A 4 -16.87 -38.83 21.82
C THR A 4 -16.54 -37.50 21.16
N ALA A 5 -16.03 -36.58 21.97
CA ALA A 5 -15.24 -35.47 21.45
C ALA A 5 -13.96 -36.04 20.86
N VAL A 6 -13.68 -35.68 19.62
CA VAL A 6 -12.30 -35.51 19.16
C VAL A 6 -12.06 -34.01 19.17
N GLU A 7 -11.21 -33.61 20.11
CA GLU A 7 -10.69 -32.26 20.22
C GLU A 7 -9.55 -32.18 19.21
N ASP A 8 -9.78 -31.49 18.10
CA ASP A 8 -8.72 -31.14 17.16
C ASP A 8 -8.02 -29.89 17.72
N ASP A 9 -6.94 -30.14 18.45
CA ASP A 9 -5.94 -29.15 18.83
C ASP A 9 -5.13 -28.78 17.58
N GLY A 10 -5.54 -27.70 16.92
CA GLY A 10 -4.90 -27.19 15.71
C GLY A 10 -4.64 -25.69 15.83
N GLY A 11 -3.79 -25.30 16.79
CA GLY A 11 -3.32 -23.92 16.94
C GLY A 11 -2.72 -23.40 15.63
N ASN A 12 -3.44 -22.50 14.96
CA ASN A 12 -2.93 -21.79 13.80
C ASN A 12 -2.05 -20.64 14.32
N GLY A 13 -0.73 -20.82 14.18
CA GLY A 13 0.26 -19.81 14.52
C GLY A 13 0.05 -18.57 13.66
N GLU A 14 -0.46 -17.51 14.30
CA GLU A 14 -0.30 -16.16 13.79
C GLU A 14 1.20 -15.84 13.78
N GLU A 15 1.77 -15.78 12.59
CA GLU A 15 3.09 -15.21 12.38
C GLU A 15 2.88 -13.72 12.06
N PRO A 16 2.98 -12.80 13.02
CA PRO A 16 2.99 -11.38 12.71
C PRO A 16 4.36 -11.04 12.13
N THR A 17 4.54 -11.28 10.84
CA THR A 17 5.63 -10.66 10.11
C THR A 17 5.08 -9.53 9.28
N LYS A 18 5.75 -8.39 9.40
CA LYS A 18 5.60 -7.13 8.65
C LYS A 18 4.66 -6.14 9.34
N GLY A 19 5.14 -5.27 10.22
CA GLY A 19 6.37 -4.48 10.09
C GLY A 19 6.05 -3.25 9.24
N GLY A 20 5.74 -2.16 9.93
CA GLY A 20 5.43 -0.87 9.33
C GLY A 20 4.63 0.02 10.27
N ASP A 21 5.16 0.33 11.45
CA ASP A 21 4.82 1.55 12.20
C ASP A 21 5.32 2.75 11.39
N GLY A 22 4.66 2.98 10.25
CA GLY A 22 4.80 4.20 9.48
C GLY A 22 4.05 5.29 10.23
N ASP A 23 4.66 5.76 11.31
CA ASP A 23 4.37 7.03 11.97
C ASP A 23 4.71 8.15 10.98
N GLY A 24 3.84 8.29 10.00
CA GLY A 24 3.85 9.32 8.99
C GLY A 24 2.62 10.17 9.19
N ASP A 25 2.52 10.79 10.36
CA ASP A 25 1.74 12.01 10.57
C ASP A 25 2.26 13.05 9.57
N GLY A 26 1.65 13.03 8.39
CA GLY A 26 2.13 13.72 7.21
C GLY A 26 1.16 14.79 6.79
N ASP A 27 0.56 15.50 7.75
CA ASP A 27 -0.24 16.72 7.61
C ASP A 27 -0.45 17.11 6.14
N ASP A 28 -1.47 16.49 5.54
CA ASP A 28 -1.74 16.41 4.11
C ASP A 28 -2.32 17.71 3.54
N SER A 29 -1.79 18.85 3.97
CA SER A 29 -2.25 20.18 3.56
C SER A 29 -1.99 20.50 2.08
N GLY A 30 -1.43 19.56 1.30
CA GLY A 30 -1.11 19.76 -0.12
C GLY A 30 -0.80 18.46 -0.85
N ALA A 31 -1.72 17.50 -0.84
CA ALA A 31 -1.62 16.34 -1.72
C ALA A 31 -1.56 16.82 -3.19
N VAL A 32 -0.55 16.35 -3.92
CA VAL A 32 -0.33 16.67 -5.34
C VAL A 32 -0.79 15.47 -6.16
N CYS A 33 -1.67 15.72 -7.11
CA CYS A 33 -2.16 14.68 -8.00
C CYS A 33 -1.26 14.59 -9.24
N LEU A 34 -0.83 13.37 -9.57
CA LEU A 34 0.09 13.05 -10.66
C LEU A 34 -0.56 12.00 -11.57
N CYS A 35 -0.22 12.02 -12.85
CA CYS A 35 -0.48 10.91 -13.75
C CYS A 35 0.62 9.85 -13.55
N HIS A 36 0.29 8.77 -12.84
CA HIS A 36 1.19 7.66 -12.58
C HIS A 36 1.22 6.70 -13.77
N ILE A 37 2.42 6.45 -14.30
CA ILE A 37 2.64 5.59 -15.46
C ILE A 37 3.55 4.44 -15.04
N PRO A 38 3.00 3.24 -14.76
CA PRO A 38 3.80 2.15 -14.22
C PRO A 38 4.86 1.66 -15.22
N PRO A 39 6.08 1.37 -14.74
CA PRO A 39 7.16 0.92 -15.60
C PRO A 39 6.79 -0.42 -16.25
N GLY A 40 6.74 -0.43 -17.58
CA GLY A 40 6.41 -1.60 -18.40
C GLY A 40 4.98 -1.65 -18.94
N ASN A 41 4.08 -0.75 -18.51
CA ASN A 41 2.75 -0.64 -19.12
C ASN A 41 2.24 0.81 -19.17
N PRO A 42 2.65 1.58 -20.19
CA PRO A 42 2.27 2.99 -20.30
C PRO A 42 0.76 3.21 -20.52
N ASP A 43 0.04 2.20 -21.04
CA ASP A 43 -1.42 2.26 -21.24
C ASP A 43 -2.22 2.18 -19.92
N ALA A 44 -1.59 1.81 -18.80
CA ALA A 44 -2.21 1.77 -17.47
C ALA A 44 -1.99 3.05 -16.65
N ALA A 45 -1.77 4.17 -17.35
CA ALA A 45 -1.65 5.48 -16.72
C ALA A 45 -2.92 5.84 -15.92
N HIS A 46 -2.76 6.27 -14.67
CA HIS A 46 -3.88 6.69 -13.83
C HIS A 46 -3.49 7.77 -12.84
N THR A 47 -4.46 8.58 -12.43
CA THR A 47 -4.23 9.67 -11.48
C THR A 47 -4.10 9.13 -10.05
N ILE A 48 -3.02 9.48 -9.37
CA ILE A 48 -2.83 9.24 -7.93
C ILE A 48 -2.54 10.57 -7.25
N CYS A 49 -2.99 10.74 -6.01
CA CYS A 49 -2.65 11.91 -5.22
C CYS A 49 -1.71 11.48 -4.08
N VAL A 50 -0.54 12.09 -4.04
CA VAL A 50 0.53 11.74 -3.11
C VAL A 50 0.99 12.98 -2.35
N GLY A 51 1.58 12.80 -1.18
CA GLY A 51 2.17 13.91 -0.45
C GLY A 51 3.28 14.61 -1.26
N PRO A 52 3.55 15.90 -1.03
CA PRO A 52 4.50 16.69 -1.82
C PRO A 52 5.93 16.11 -1.78
N LYS A 53 6.29 15.41 -0.70
CA LYS A 53 7.57 14.70 -0.57
C LYS A 53 7.69 13.50 -1.50
N ALA A 54 6.57 12.86 -1.84
CA ALA A 54 6.54 11.69 -2.72
C ALA A 54 6.56 12.07 -4.21
N VAL A 55 6.18 13.30 -4.56
CA VAL A 55 6.15 13.79 -5.96
C VAL A 55 7.49 13.57 -6.67
N ALA A 56 8.60 13.97 -6.04
CA ALA A 56 9.93 13.85 -6.64
C ALA A 56 10.31 12.40 -6.97
N ALA A 57 9.87 11.44 -6.17
CA ALA A 57 10.10 10.02 -6.44
C ALA A 57 9.27 9.55 -7.65
N HIS A 58 7.98 9.90 -7.69
CA HIS A 58 7.07 9.56 -8.78
C HIS A 58 7.56 10.11 -10.13
N LEU A 59 7.99 11.38 -10.17
CA LEU A 59 8.59 11.98 -11.38
C LEU A 59 9.87 11.26 -11.84
N ALA A 60 10.69 10.75 -10.92
CA ALA A 60 11.89 9.99 -11.26
C ALA A 60 11.58 8.60 -11.86
N HIS A 61 10.39 8.06 -11.61
CA HIS A 61 9.93 6.78 -12.16
C HIS A 61 9.25 6.90 -13.54
N GLY A 62 9.05 8.13 -14.03
CA GLY A 62 8.39 8.40 -15.30
C GLY A 62 6.95 8.88 -15.17
N ASP A 63 6.48 9.16 -13.95
CA ASP A 63 5.19 9.81 -13.75
C ASP A 63 5.26 11.27 -14.20
N THR A 64 4.11 11.83 -14.56
CA THR A 64 4.02 13.23 -14.98
C THR A 64 3.06 14.00 -14.08
N GLU A 65 3.24 15.32 -14.00
CA GLU A 65 2.25 16.20 -13.36
C GLU A 65 0.90 15.99 -14.05
N GLY A 66 -0.13 15.64 -13.27
CA GLY A 66 -1.49 15.44 -13.78
C GLY A 66 -2.17 16.80 -13.90
N GLU A 67 -2.71 17.11 -15.08
CA GLU A 67 -3.49 18.33 -15.36
C GLU A 67 -4.95 18.19 -14.92
#